data_AF-A0A534WG00-F1
#
_entry.id   AF-A0A534WG00-F1
#
_cell.length_a   1.000
_cell.length_b   1.000
_cell.length_c   1.000
_cell.angle_alpha   90.00
_cell.angle_beta   90.00
_cell.angle_gamma   90.00
#
_symmetry.space_group_name_H-M   'P 1'
#
loop_
_entity.id
_entity.type
_entity.pdbx_description
1 polymer ?
#
loop_
_entity_poly.entity_id
_entity_poly.type
_entity_poly.pdbx_seq_one_letter_code
_entity_poly.pdbx_strand_id
1 'polypeptide(L)'
;MLFGSLARGDVGGQSDLDLILIVDTQERFLDRCRRFYEALEPSVGIDMLVYTPGEFEAMRNGPFLRHALRNAKVVYEAMSRRRSPERGLPSSVTPKLTW
;
A
#
# COMPACT_ATOMS: atom_id res chain seq x y z
N MET A 1 -2.22 1.33 6.30
CA MET A 1 -2.86 2.34 7.16
C MET A 1 -3.98 1.66 7.92
N LEU A 2 -4.12 1.97 9.21
CA LEU A 2 -5.21 1.54 10.06
C LEU A 2 -6.31 2.61 10.05
N PHE A 3 -7.57 2.22 9.86
CA PHE A 3 -8.71 3.12 9.97
C PHE A 3 -9.79 2.53 10.91
N GLY A 4 -11.00 3.07 10.88
CA GLY A 4 -12.11 2.47 11.60
C GLY A 4 -12.08 2.64 13.12
N SER A 5 -12.77 1.74 13.82
CA SER A 5 -13.02 1.83 15.27
C SER A 5 -11.73 1.84 16.09
N LEU A 6 -10.78 0.94 15.77
CA LEU A 6 -9.48 0.88 16.44
C LEU A 6 -8.64 2.15 16.21
N ALA A 7 -8.69 2.74 15.02
CA ALA A 7 -7.98 4.00 14.76
C ALA A 7 -8.55 5.15 15.61
N ARG A 8 -9.88 5.21 15.80
CA ARG A 8 -10.57 6.24 16.60
C ARG A 8 -10.47 6.02 18.12
N GLY A 9 -10.14 4.81 18.56
CA GLY A 9 -10.14 4.46 19.99
C GLY A 9 -11.47 3.93 20.50
N ASP A 10 -12.46 3.71 19.62
CA ASP A 10 -13.79 3.20 19.94
C ASP A 10 -13.87 1.67 19.77
N VAL A 11 -12.81 0.95 20.14
CA VAL A 11 -12.72 -0.50 19.93
C VAL A 11 -13.48 -1.27 21.01
N GLY A 12 -14.22 -2.30 20.62
CA GLY A 12 -14.91 -3.23 21.51
C GLY A 12 -14.60 -4.69 21.19
N GLY A 13 -15.13 -5.63 21.99
CA GLY A 13 -14.85 -7.07 21.83
C GLY A 13 -15.40 -7.72 20.56
N GLN A 14 -16.15 -6.98 19.73
CA GLN A 14 -16.65 -7.42 18.42
C GLN A 14 -16.10 -6.57 17.28
N SER A 15 -15.15 -5.68 17.56
CA SER A 15 -14.50 -4.86 16.54
C SER A 15 -13.53 -5.70 15.72
N ASP A 16 -13.50 -5.43 14.43
CA ASP A 16 -12.55 -5.89 13.45
C ASP A 16 -11.38 -4.91 13.27
N LEU A 17 -10.37 -5.36 12.54
CA LEU A 17 -9.23 -4.57 12.13
C LEU A 17 -9.43 -4.05 10.70
N ASP A 18 -9.67 -2.76 10.59
CA ASP A 18 -9.87 -2.05 9.32
C ASP A 18 -8.54 -1.58 8.70
N LEU A 19 -8.13 -2.17 7.58
CA LEU A 19 -6.85 -1.88 6.92
C LEU A 19 -6.99 -1.38 5.49
N ILE A 20 -6.31 -0.26 5.19
CA ILE A 20 -6.04 0.19 3.82
C ILE A 20 -4.57 -0.07 3.51
N LEU A 21 -4.31 -0.90 2.50
CA LEU A 21 -2.98 -1.15 1.95
C LEU A 21 -2.85 -0.42 0.61
N ILE A 22 -1.69 0.18 0.37
CA ILE A 22 -1.37 0.81 -0.92
C ILE A 22 -0.17 0.06 -1.49
N VAL A 23 -0.38 -0.68 -2.57
CA VAL A 23 0.59 -1.64 -3.12
C VAL A 23 0.64 -1.51 -4.63
N ASP A 24 1.84 -1.33 -5.19
CA ASP A 24 2.04 -1.35 -6.63
C ASP A 24 1.93 -2.78 -7.17
N THR A 25 0.86 -3.06 -7.92
CA THR A 25 0.56 -4.38 -8.48
C THR A 25 -0.43 -4.27 -9.64
N GLN A 26 -0.39 -5.26 -10.53
CA GLN A 26 -1.28 -5.40 -11.69
C GLN A 26 -2.47 -6.35 -11.43
N GLU A 27 -2.53 -6.99 -10.26
CA GLU A 27 -3.62 -7.90 -9.86
C GLU A 27 -4.96 -7.16 -9.84
N ARG A 28 -6.11 -7.79 -10.08
CA ARG A 28 -7.40 -7.07 -9.90
C ARG A 28 -7.66 -6.79 -8.43
N PHE A 29 -8.48 -5.78 -8.11
CA PHE A 29 -8.76 -5.36 -6.74
C PHE A 29 -9.17 -6.51 -5.79
N LEU A 30 -10.04 -7.42 -6.22
CA LEU A 30 -10.45 -8.54 -5.38
C LEU A 30 -9.36 -9.61 -5.22
N ASP A 31 -8.57 -9.86 -6.27
CA ASP A 31 -7.52 -10.88 -6.26
C ASP A 31 -6.40 -10.50 -5.27
N ARG A 32 -6.02 -9.23 -5.25
CA ARG A 32 -5.04 -8.70 -4.29
C ARG A 32 -5.57 -8.76 -2.85
N CYS A 33 -6.82 -8.39 -2.60
CA CYS A 33 -7.41 -8.50 -1.26
C CYS A 33 -7.38 -9.95 -0.77
N ARG A 34 -7.79 -10.89 -1.63
CA ARG A 34 -7.72 -12.33 -1.34
C ARG A 34 -6.28 -12.77 -1.02
N ARG A 35 -5.31 -12.42 -1.87
CA ARG A 35 -3.91 -12.79 -1.69
C ARG A 35 -3.33 -12.30 -0.36
N PHE A 36 -3.61 -11.05 0.01
CA PHE A 36 -3.13 -10.51 1.29
C PHE A 36 -3.84 -11.14 2.49
N TYR A 37 -5.14 -11.42 2.36
CA TYR A 37 -5.88 -12.12 3.41
C TYR A 37 -5.31 -13.52 3.65
N GLU A 38 -5.08 -14.29 2.57
CA GLU A 38 -4.46 -15.62 2.63
C GLU A 38 -3.04 -15.56 3.20
N ALA A 39 -2.24 -14.57 2.82
CA ALA A 39 -0.86 -14.44 3.30
C ALA A 39 -0.74 -14.02 4.78
N LEU A 40 -1.73 -13.30 5.32
CA LEU A 40 -1.70 -12.82 6.71
C LEU A 40 -2.24 -13.83 7.71
N GLU A 41 -3.07 -14.78 7.27
CA GLU A 41 -3.70 -15.79 8.12
C GLU A 41 -4.26 -15.21 9.44
N PRO A 42 -5.17 -14.22 9.37
CA PRO A 42 -5.54 -13.45 10.55
C PRO A 42 -6.31 -14.28 11.59
N SER A 43 -5.95 -14.11 12.86
CA SER A 43 -6.63 -14.71 14.00
C SER A 43 -7.80 -13.89 14.53
N VAL A 44 -8.04 -12.71 13.95
CA VAL A 44 -9.12 -11.77 14.28
C VAL A 44 -9.85 -11.35 13.01
N GLY A 45 -11.06 -10.79 13.13
CA GLY A 45 -11.75 -10.19 12.00
C GLY A 45 -10.92 -9.06 11.39
N ILE A 46 -10.69 -9.10 10.08
CA ILE A 46 -9.99 -8.06 9.32
C ILE A 46 -10.81 -7.71 8.11
N ASP A 47 -11.06 -6.41 7.94
CA ASP A 47 -11.57 -5.82 6.71
C ASP A 47 -10.41 -5.13 5.97
N MET A 48 -10.10 -5.62 4.77
CA MET A 48 -8.94 -5.17 4.01
C MET A 48 -9.30 -4.62 2.63
N LEU A 49 -8.83 -3.40 2.37
CA LEU A 49 -8.89 -2.76 1.08
C LEU A 49 -7.48 -2.51 0.55
N VAL A 50 -7.14 -3.14 -0.56
CA VAL A 50 -5.79 -3.06 -1.15
C VAL A 50 -5.86 -2.26 -2.45
N TYR A 51 -5.42 -1.01 -2.42
CA TYR A 51 -5.38 -0.13 -3.60
C TYR A 51 -4.00 -0.14 -4.26
N THR A 52 -3.95 0.08 -5.57
CA THR A 52 -2.75 0.63 -6.21
C THR A 52 -2.55 2.08 -5.78
N PRO A 53 -1.32 2.63 -5.91
CA PRO A 53 -1.11 4.06 -5.77
C PRO A 53 -2.05 4.89 -6.67
N GLY A 54 -2.26 4.48 -7.92
CA GLY A 54 -3.13 5.17 -8.87
C GLY A 54 -4.61 5.15 -8.45
N GLU A 55 -5.14 3.99 -8.06
CA GLU A 55 -6.53 3.88 -7.55
C GLU A 55 -6.71 4.69 -6.27
N PHE A 56 -5.74 4.63 -5.35
CA PHE A 56 -5.81 5.36 -4.09
C PHE A 56 -5.87 6.87 -4.34
N GLU A 57 -5.01 7.42 -5.19
CA GLU A 57 -5.04 8.85 -5.55
C GLU A 57 -6.35 9.23 -6.25
N ALA A 58 -6.80 8.44 -7.21
CA ALA A 58 -8.04 8.71 -7.95
C ALA A 58 -9.27 8.72 -7.04
N MET A 59 -9.29 7.85 -6.02
CA MET A 59 -10.42 7.69 -5.10
C MET A 59 -10.28 8.49 -3.81
N ARG A 60 -9.13 9.11 -3.53
CA ARG A 60 -8.79 9.73 -2.23
C ARG A 60 -9.86 10.70 -1.73
N ASN A 61 -10.46 11.45 -2.65
CA ASN A 61 -11.47 12.46 -2.33
C ASN A 61 -12.91 11.91 -2.32
N GLY A 62 -13.11 10.65 -2.70
CA GLY A 62 -14.38 9.96 -2.63
C GLY A 62 -14.90 9.85 -1.18
N PRO A 63 -16.22 9.68 -0.99
CA PRO A 63 -16.85 9.73 0.33
C PRO A 63 -16.27 8.73 1.33
N PHE A 64 -16.02 7.51 0.88
CA PHE A 64 -15.44 6.46 1.72
C PHE A 64 -14.02 6.81 2.17
N LEU A 65 -13.08 7.00 1.24
CA LEU A 65 -11.68 7.28 1.58
C LEU A 65 -11.55 8.59 2.36
N ARG A 66 -12.30 9.64 2.01
CA ARG A 66 -12.31 10.88 2.78
C ARG A 66 -12.72 10.66 4.24
N HIS A 67 -13.72 9.82 4.49
CA HIS A 67 -14.15 9.48 5.85
C HIS A 67 -13.11 8.62 6.56
N ALA A 68 -12.67 7.53 5.93
CA ALA A 68 -11.71 6.59 6.50
C ALA A 68 -10.38 7.28 6.87
N LEU A 69 -9.88 8.15 5.99
CA LEU A 69 -8.60 8.83 6.17
C LEU A 69 -8.62 9.91 7.24
N ARG A 70 -9.79 10.44 7.64
CA ARG A 70 -9.89 11.51 8.65
C ARG A 70 -9.21 11.14 9.97
N ASN A 71 -9.34 9.88 10.38
CA ASN A 71 -8.77 9.36 11.62
C ASN A 71 -7.77 8.22 11.36
N ALA A 72 -7.37 8.00 10.11
CA ALA A 72 -6.48 6.91 9.78
C ALA A 72 -5.09 7.13 10.39
N LYS A 73 -4.48 6.04 10.83
CA LYS A 73 -3.11 6.01 11.35
C LYS A 73 -2.21 5.27 10.36
N VAL A 74 -1.12 5.90 9.96
CA VAL A 74 -0.07 5.23 9.19
C VAL A 74 0.68 4.30 10.16
N VAL A 75 0.52 3.00 9.96
CA VAL A 75 1.19 1.96 10.77
C VAL A 75 2.49 1.46 10.15
N TYR A 76 2.63 1.63 8.84
CA TYR A 76 3.81 1.25 8.08
C TYR A 76 3.88 2.07 6.79
N GLU A 77 5.09 2.51 6.45
CA GLU A 77 5.43 3.13 5.18
C GLU A 77 6.77 2.55 4.72
N ALA A 78 6.79 1.92 3.55
CA ALA A 78 8.04 1.48 2.95
C ALA A 78 8.74 2.69 2.32
N MET A 79 10.00 2.90 2.65
CA MET A 79 10.82 3.91 1.98
C MET A 79 10.85 3.62 0.49
N SER A 80 10.30 4.51 -0.32
CA SER A 80 10.45 4.46 -1.78
C SER A 80 11.94 4.59 -2.10
N ARG A 81 12.62 3.48 -2.40
CA ARG A 81 13.81 3.56 -3.26
C ARG A 81 13.28 4.10 -4.58
N ARG A 82 13.40 5.42 -4.78
CA ARG A 82 13.20 6.01 -6.10
C ARG A 82 14.04 5.18 -7.07
N ARG A 83 13.38 4.37 -7.92
CA ARG A 83 14.03 3.91 -9.14
C ARG A 83 14.35 5.19 -9.88
N SER A 84 15.62 5.58 -9.83
CA SER A 84 16.11 6.63 -10.71
C SER A 84 15.76 6.17 -12.13
N PRO A 85 15.14 7.00 -12.97
CA PRO A 85 15.06 6.65 -14.38
C PRO A 85 16.50 6.42 -14.82
N GLU A 86 16.74 5.23 -15.35
CA GLU A 86 18.03 4.82 -15.88
C GLU A 86 18.43 5.88 -16.89
N ARG A 87 19.36 6.77 -16.52
CA ARG A 87 19.98 7.68 -17.47
C ARG A 87 20.64 6.78 -18.49
N GLY A 88 20.10 6.77 -19.71
CA GLY A 88 20.68 6.03 -20.82
C GLY A 88 22.18 6.28 -20.84
N LEU A 89 22.95 5.20 -20.73
CA LEU A 89 24.38 5.26 -20.97
C LEU A 89 24.58 5.73 -22.42
N PRO A 90 25.32 6.82 -22.68
CA PRO A 90 25.88 6.99 -24.00
C PRO A 90 26.87 5.85 -24.26
N SER A 91 26.73 5.27 -25.45
CA SER A 91 27.63 4.30 -26.06
C SER A 91 29.11 4.73 -25.95
N SER A 92 29.95 3.73 -25.72
CA SER A 92 31.41 3.70 -25.92
C SER A 92 32.28 4.57 -25.00
N VAL A 93 32.83 3.94 -23.96
CA VAL A 93 34.24 4.17 -23.57
C VAL A 93 34.87 2.81 -23.33
N THR A 94 35.73 2.38 -24.25
CA THR A 94 36.63 1.24 -24.08
C THR A 94 37.79 1.69 -23.21
N PRO A 95 38.07 1.09 -22.03
CA PRO A 95 39.34 1.32 -21.37
C PRO A 95 40.40 0.46 -22.07
N LYS A 96 41.37 1.12 -22.73
CA LYS A 96 42.65 0.50 -23.07
C LYS A 96 43.40 0.24 -21.77
N LEU A 97 43.62 -1.02 -21.42
CA LEU A 97 44.58 -1.43 -20.42
C LEU A 97 45.93 -1.70 -21.12
N THR A 98 46.87 -0.80 -20.85
CA THR A 98 48.34 -0.96 -20.90
C THR A 98 48.74 -0.71 -19.45
N TRP A 99 49.45 -1.55 -18.71
CA TRP A 99 50.49 -2.55 -19.03
C TRP A 99 50.27 -3.84 -18.24
#